data_AF-A0A7W7QP36-F1
#
_entry.id   AF-A0A7W7QP36-F1
#
_cell.length_a   1.000
_cell.length_b   1.000
_cell.length_c   1.000
_cell.angle_alpha   90.00
_cell.angle_beta   90.00
_cell.angle_gamma   90.00
#
_symmetry.space_group_name_H-M   'P 1'
#
loop_
_entity.id
_entity.type
_entity.pdbx_description
1 polymer ?
#
loop_
_entity_poly.entity_id
_entity_poly.type
_entity_poly.pdbx_seq_one_letter_code
_entity_poly.pdbx_strand_id
1 'polypeptide(L)'
;MTHTAPAQGTSGRLHELDALRGFAVCGIMLVNTWQHVRERVPTAQRGALDWAVENLAQSRFYPIFSVLFGVSLVLFLGSAAGRAEHPRLVLLRRLAVLGAVGLLHQTVNPGEVLLPYAIFGALVLLPASFLPRRAVLLLGIVVTVWGVREGGGVILIPGLFLLGMAAMEYEPPGWLVAPVFAVSTALAVVLGYLWVSRLLYFRGLYATAGLAAATAYCTGLLLLLRGRSRGPLLAVLAPLGRMALTNYLTSTLAILAALPLLTADPTRITVVALTLAVLAAQVLFSRAWLRWHRYGPLEWAWRCLTWMERVPNRRIGSRV
;
A
#
# COMPACT_ATOMS: atom_id res chain seq x y z
N MET A 1 -9.61 -46.52 5.23
CA MET A 1 -10.28 -45.28 4.81
C MET A 1 -9.20 -44.24 4.56
N THR A 2 -8.85 -44.05 3.30
CA THR A 2 -7.77 -43.20 2.82
C THR A 2 -8.20 -41.74 2.91
N HIS A 3 -7.55 -40.97 3.78
CA HIS A 3 -7.68 -39.51 3.81
C HIS A 3 -7.08 -38.95 2.51
N THR A 4 -7.94 -38.57 1.58
CA THR A 4 -7.57 -37.74 0.43
C THR A 4 -7.20 -36.35 0.97
N ALA A 5 -5.92 -36.02 0.87
CA ALA A 5 -5.45 -34.65 1.06
C ALA A 5 -6.20 -33.74 0.07
N PRO A 6 -6.69 -32.56 0.50
CA PRO A 6 -7.31 -31.63 -0.43
C PRO A 6 -6.27 -31.21 -1.47
N ALA A 7 -6.65 -31.33 -2.74
CA ALA A 7 -5.85 -30.96 -3.89
C ALA A 7 -5.30 -29.54 -3.72
N GLN A 8 -3.99 -29.41 -3.93
CA GLN A 8 -3.27 -28.15 -3.93
C GLN A 8 -3.97 -27.16 -4.88
N GLY A 9 -4.56 -26.12 -4.31
CA GLY A 9 -4.96 -24.94 -5.05
C GLY A 9 -3.74 -24.43 -5.79
N THR A 10 -3.87 -24.29 -7.11
CA THR A 10 -2.90 -23.74 -8.03
C THR A 10 -2.10 -22.59 -7.42
N SER A 11 -0.84 -22.48 -7.82
CA SER A 11 0.06 -21.33 -7.62
C SER A 11 -0.49 -20.03 -8.26
N GLY A 12 -1.75 -19.70 -7.98
CA GLY A 12 -2.47 -18.53 -8.39
C GLY A 12 -1.86 -17.36 -7.66
N ARG A 13 -0.92 -16.69 -8.33
CA ARG A 13 -0.50 -15.35 -7.92
C ARG A 13 -1.76 -14.55 -7.63
N LEU A 14 -1.82 -13.92 -6.46
CA LEU A 14 -2.93 -13.06 -6.07
C LEU A 14 -2.85 -11.79 -6.92
N HIS A 15 -3.28 -11.88 -8.18
CA HIS A 15 -3.27 -10.78 -9.14
C HIS A 15 -4.03 -9.56 -8.60
N GLU A 16 -5.08 -9.81 -7.81
CA GLU A 16 -5.87 -8.78 -7.13
C GLU A 16 -5.06 -8.06 -6.05
N LEU A 17 -4.22 -8.78 -5.29
CA LEU A 17 -3.32 -8.19 -4.31
C LEU A 17 -2.26 -7.30 -4.99
N ASP A 18 -1.69 -7.79 -6.09
CA ASP A 18 -0.73 -7.00 -6.89
C ASP A 18 -1.41 -5.75 -7.48
N ALA A 19 -2.66 -5.86 -7.95
CA ALA A 19 -3.40 -4.71 -8.46
C ALA A 19 -3.73 -3.68 -7.37
N LEU A 20 -4.16 -4.12 -6.18
CA LEU A 20 -4.40 -3.25 -5.03
C LEU A 20 -3.13 -2.50 -4.60
N ARG A 21 -1.97 -3.17 -4.59
CA ARG A 21 -0.69 -2.50 -4.34
C ARG A 21 -0.33 -1.50 -5.42
N GLY A 22 -0.52 -1.86 -6.69
CA GLY A 22 -0.27 -0.95 -7.82
C GLY A 22 -1.14 0.30 -7.75
N PHE A 23 -2.42 0.13 -7.42
CA PHE A 23 -3.35 1.23 -7.20
C PHE A 23 -2.92 2.13 -6.03
N ALA A 24 -2.48 1.55 -4.92
CA ALA A 24 -1.95 2.31 -3.79
C ALA A 24 -0.69 3.11 -4.16
N VAL A 25 0.22 2.54 -4.97
CA VAL A 25 1.41 3.24 -5.46
C VAL A 25 1.03 4.44 -6.33
N CYS A 26 0.04 4.32 -7.21
CA CYS A 26 -0.45 5.45 -8.01
C CYS A 26 -0.91 6.62 -7.13
N GLY A 27 -1.71 6.33 -6.10
CA GLY A 27 -2.20 7.36 -5.20
C GLY A 27 -1.12 7.95 -4.28
N ILE A 28 -0.19 7.13 -3.79
CA ILE A 28 0.96 7.60 -2.99
C ILE A 28 1.85 8.51 -3.82
N MET A 29 2.08 8.23 -5.11
CA MET A 29 2.85 9.13 -6.00
C MET A 29 2.22 10.53 -6.05
N LEU A 30 0.90 10.61 -6.28
CA LEU A 30 0.19 11.88 -6.32
C LEU A 30 0.32 12.64 -4.99
N VAL A 31 0.05 11.95 -3.89
CA VAL A 31 0.06 12.53 -2.53
C VAL A 31 1.47 13.01 -2.16
N ASN A 32 2.50 12.21 -2.42
CA ASN A 32 3.87 12.59 -2.09
C ASN A 32 4.33 13.77 -2.94
N THR A 33 3.99 13.80 -4.23
CA THR A 33 4.31 14.95 -5.11
C THR A 33 3.63 16.22 -4.60
N TRP A 34 2.36 16.13 -4.21
CA TRP A 34 1.58 17.22 -3.64
C TRP A 34 2.18 17.78 -2.34
N GLN A 35 2.60 16.90 -1.43
CA GLN A 35 3.15 17.30 -0.13
C GLN A 35 4.38 18.20 -0.24
N HIS A 36 5.19 18.06 -1.29
CA HIS A 36 6.38 18.90 -1.51
C HIS A 36 6.04 20.35 -1.88
N VAL A 37 4.85 20.60 -2.44
CA VAL A 37 4.43 21.94 -2.88
C VAL A 37 3.33 22.55 -2.02
N ARG A 38 2.65 21.76 -1.18
CA ARG A 38 1.47 22.17 -0.41
C ARG A 38 1.68 23.44 0.41
N GLU A 39 2.83 23.55 1.07
CA GLU A 39 3.14 24.65 2.01
C GLU A 39 3.69 25.90 1.31
N ARG A 40 3.94 25.83 -0.01
CA ARG A 40 4.57 26.92 -0.77
C ARG A 40 3.57 27.85 -1.48
N VAL A 41 2.29 27.49 -1.56
CA VAL A 41 1.26 28.37 -2.14
C VAL A 41 0.36 28.91 -1.02
N PRO A 42 0.13 30.23 -0.96
CA PRO A 42 -0.77 30.84 0.02
C PRO A 42 -2.17 30.21 -0.02
N THR A 43 -2.80 30.09 1.15
CA THR A 43 -4.17 29.55 1.30
C THR A 43 -5.21 30.24 0.42
N ALA A 44 -5.02 31.52 0.10
CA ALA A 44 -5.90 32.31 -0.77
C ALA A 44 -5.93 31.84 -2.23
N GLN A 45 -4.95 31.04 -2.69
CA GLN A 45 -4.86 30.54 -4.07
C GLN A 45 -5.23 29.06 -4.19
N ARG A 46 -5.80 28.45 -3.14
CA ARG A 46 -6.26 27.05 -3.20
C ARG A 46 -7.45 26.92 -4.14
N GLY A 47 -7.29 26.12 -5.18
CA GLY A 47 -8.32 25.86 -6.19
C GLY A 47 -9.04 24.53 -6.01
N ALA A 48 -9.83 24.16 -7.02
CA ALA A 48 -10.53 22.87 -7.05
C ALA A 48 -9.56 21.67 -7.02
N LEU A 49 -8.37 21.82 -7.60
CA LEU A 49 -7.32 20.79 -7.57
C LEU A 49 -6.84 20.53 -6.13
N ASP A 50 -6.59 21.59 -5.35
CA ASP A 50 -6.22 21.48 -3.93
C ASP A 50 -7.28 20.73 -3.14
N TRP A 51 -8.53 21.15 -3.30
CA TRP A 51 -9.65 20.53 -2.63
C TRP A 51 -9.74 19.04 -2.99
N ALA A 52 -9.58 18.71 -4.28
CA ALA A 52 -9.65 17.32 -4.74
C ALA A 52 -8.54 16.46 -4.14
N VAL A 53 -7.28 16.91 -4.19
CA VAL A 53 -6.16 16.13 -3.63
C VAL A 53 -6.28 16.00 -2.11
N GLU A 54 -6.61 17.08 -1.40
CA GLU A 54 -6.74 17.09 0.06
C GLU A 54 -7.91 16.23 0.57
N ASN A 55 -9.02 16.13 -0.18
CA ASN A 55 -10.23 15.44 0.30
C ASN A 55 -10.46 14.06 -0.34
N LEU A 56 -9.91 13.77 -1.53
CA LEU A 56 -10.09 12.48 -2.18
C LEU A 56 -8.83 11.61 -2.11
N ALA A 57 -7.62 12.19 -2.06
CA ALA A 57 -6.37 11.42 -2.15
C ALA A 57 -5.58 11.37 -0.84
N GLN A 58 -5.33 12.54 -0.22
CA GLN A 58 -4.50 12.67 0.97
C GLN A 58 -5.00 11.75 2.09
N SER A 59 -4.15 10.95 2.73
CA SER A 59 -4.54 10.03 3.81
C SER A 59 -5.48 8.87 3.43
N ARG A 60 -5.76 8.62 2.14
CA ARG A 60 -6.64 7.50 1.69
C ARG A 60 -5.85 6.31 1.15
N PHE A 61 -4.62 6.53 0.68
CA PHE A 61 -3.80 5.47 0.07
C PHE A 61 -2.83 4.77 1.03
N TYR A 62 -2.30 5.47 2.05
CA TYR A 62 -1.46 4.82 3.05
C TYR A 62 -2.20 3.76 3.88
N PRO A 63 -3.52 3.88 4.20
CA PRO A 63 -4.22 2.82 4.91
C PRO A 63 -4.34 1.55 4.08
N ILE A 64 -4.56 1.70 2.77
CA ILE A 64 -4.54 0.58 1.81
C ILE A 64 -3.19 -0.12 1.89
N PHE A 65 -2.10 0.63 1.70
CA PHE A 65 -0.75 0.06 1.76
C PHE A 65 -0.46 -0.59 3.12
N SER A 66 -1.00 -0.05 4.21
CA SER A 66 -0.83 -0.59 5.56
C SER A 66 -1.50 -1.96 5.72
N VAL A 67 -2.78 -2.08 5.35
CA VAL A 67 -3.50 -3.35 5.38
C VAL A 67 -2.81 -4.38 4.47
N LEU A 68 -2.43 -3.97 3.26
CA LEU A 68 -1.72 -4.86 2.33
C LEU A 68 -0.37 -5.32 2.87
N PHE A 69 0.34 -4.49 3.64
CA PHE A 69 1.58 -4.88 4.29
C PHE A 69 1.35 -5.99 5.32
N GLY A 70 0.30 -5.88 6.14
CA GLY A 70 -0.15 -6.94 7.06
C GLY A 70 -0.42 -8.26 6.35
N VAL A 71 -1.21 -8.23 5.27
CA VAL A 71 -1.47 -9.40 4.40
C VAL A 71 -0.16 -9.99 3.86
N SER A 72 0.76 -9.14 3.43
CA SER A 72 2.05 -9.55 2.84
C SER A 72 2.92 -10.35 3.80
N LEU A 73 2.90 -10.00 5.10
CA LEU A 73 3.72 -10.69 6.09
C LEU A 73 3.19 -12.08 6.42
N VAL A 74 1.86 -12.28 6.43
CA VAL A 74 1.25 -13.62 6.59
C VAL A 74 1.66 -14.53 5.44
N LEU A 75 1.52 -14.05 4.20
CA LEU A 75 1.93 -14.79 3.00
C LEU A 75 3.43 -15.10 3.00
N PHE A 76 4.25 -14.17 3.48
CA PHE A 76 5.69 -14.37 3.62
C PHE A 76 6.04 -15.42 4.67
N LEU A 77 5.44 -15.35 5.87
CA LEU A 77 5.68 -16.32 6.94
C LEU A 77 5.27 -17.73 6.52
N GLY A 78 4.12 -17.89 5.87
CA GLY A 78 3.71 -19.19 5.31
C GLY A 78 4.69 -19.72 4.27
N SER A 79 5.20 -18.85 3.39
CA SER A 79 6.24 -19.22 2.41
C SER A 79 7.58 -19.56 3.05
N ALA A 80 7.94 -18.89 4.15
CA ALA A 80 9.21 -19.08 4.84
C ALA A 80 9.21 -20.32 5.72
N ALA A 81 8.07 -20.70 6.30
CA ALA A 81 7.93 -21.90 7.14
C ALA A 81 8.27 -23.19 6.38
N GLY A 82 8.09 -23.21 5.05
CA GLY A 82 8.51 -24.33 4.20
C GLY A 82 9.97 -24.28 3.71
N ARG A 83 10.77 -23.28 4.11
CA ARG A 83 12.13 -23.04 3.57
C ARG A 83 13.20 -22.77 4.62
N ALA A 84 12.83 -22.25 5.79
CA ALA A 84 13.76 -21.90 6.85
C ALA A 84 13.33 -22.54 8.17
N GLU A 85 14.32 -22.98 8.97
CA GLU A 85 14.09 -23.50 10.33
C GLU A 85 13.47 -22.44 11.25
N HIS A 86 13.87 -21.17 11.07
CA HIS A 86 13.39 -20.04 11.88
C HIS A 86 12.75 -18.94 11.00
N PRO A 87 11.53 -19.14 10.47
CA PRO A 87 10.88 -18.22 9.53
C PRO A 87 10.68 -16.81 10.09
N ARG A 88 10.47 -16.68 11.40
CA ARG A 88 10.32 -15.40 12.09
C ARG A 88 11.63 -14.59 12.15
N LEU A 89 12.79 -15.25 12.23
CA LEU A 89 14.09 -14.57 12.13
C LEU A 89 14.33 -14.05 10.71
N VAL A 90 13.93 -14.82 9.68
CA VAL A 90 13.97 -14.35 8.29
C VAL A 90 13.05 -13.15 8.09
N LEU A 91 11.87 -13.14 8.73
CA LEU A 91 10.99 -11.98 8.73
C LEU A 91 11.63 -10.77 9.43
N LEU A 92 12.25 -10.95 10.58
CA LEU A 92 12.95 -9.86 11.27
C LEU A 92 14.08 -9.29 10.39
N ARG A 93 14.87 -10.13 9.72
CA ARG A 93 15.88 -9.69 8.74
C ARG A 93 15.25 -8.92 7.58
N ARG A 94 14.14 -9.39 7.03
CA ARG A 94 13.36 -8.71 5.97
C ARG A 94 12.98 -7.28 6.39
N LEU A 95 12.49 -7.14 7.62
CA LEU A 95 12.11 -5.85 8.22
C LEU A 95 13.32 -4.98 8.53
N ALA A 96 14.42 -5.56 9.00
CA ALA A 96 15.67 -4.83 9.25
C ALA A 96 16.25 -4.24 7.96
N VAL A 97 16.25 -5.00 6.86
CA VAL A 97 16.67 -4.48 5.54
C VAL A 97 15.74 -3.36 5.07
N LEU A 98 14.42 -3.53 5.26
CA LEU A 98 13.45 -2.48 4.93
C LEU A 98 13.69 -1.21 5.77
N GLY A 99 14.00 -1.37 7.06
CA GLY A 99 14.34 -0.28 7.97
C GLY A 99 15.62 0.43 7.59
N ALA A 100 16.66 -0.30 7.16
CA ALA A 100 17.90 0.30 6.65
C ALA A 100 17.66 1.13 5.38
N VAL A 101 16.84 0.62 4.45
CA VAL A 101 16.43 1.38 3.26
C VAL A 101 15.62 2.61 3.65
N GLY A 102 14.70 2.49 4.62
CA GLY A 102 13.92 3.61 5.16
C GLY A 102 14.79 4.68 5.82
N LEU A 103 15.78 4.29 6.65
CA LEU A 103 16.74 5.21 7.27
C LEU A 103 17.52 6.02 6.23
N LEU A 104 18.01 5.36 5.18
CA LEU A 104 18.69 6.05 4.07
C LEU A 104 17.71 6.98 3.34
N HIS A 105 16.51 6.49 3.02
CA HIS A 105 15.51 7.26 2.27
C HIS A 105 14.98 8.48 3.03
N GLN A 106 14.86 8.39 4.35
CA GLN A 106 14.38 9.49 5.20
C GLN A 106 15.31 10.71 5.16
N THR A 107 16.62 10.51 4.92
CA THR A 107 17.57 11.63 4.74
C THR A 107 17.29 12.44 3.47
N VAL A 108 16.67 11.81 2.48
CA VAL A 108 16.35 12.42 1.19
C VAL A 108 14.91 12.94 1.16
N ASN A 109 13.96 12.22 1.76
CA ASN A 109 12.55 12.56 1.78
C ASN A 109 11.96 12.36 3.18
N PRO A 110 11.95 13.40 4.04
CA PRO A 110 11.34 13.33 5.36
C PRO A 110 9.84 12.96 5.30
N GLY A 111 9.36 12.21 6.28
CA GLY A 111 7.96 11.78 6.35
C GLY A 111 7.62 10.57 5.46
N GLU A 112 8.64 9.82 5.04
CA GLU A 112 8.49 8.59 4.27
C GLU A 112 7.91 7.43 5.10
N VAL A 113 7.37 6.41 4.41
CA VAL A 113 6.54 5.37 5.03
C VAL A 113 7.27 4.05 5.38
N LEU A 114 8.43 3.78 4.78
CA LEU A 114 9.19 2.53 4.89
C LEU A 114 9.74 2.30 6.31
N LEU A 115 10.35 3.31 6.93
CA LEU A 115 10.89 3.21 8.28
C LEU A 115 9.78 2.97 9.32
N PRO A 116 8.67 3.73 9.36
CA PRO A 116 7.52 3.39 10.20
C PRO A 116 7.02 1.96 9.97
N TYR A 117 6.98 1.50 8.72
CA TYR A 117 6.52 0.15 8.38
C TYR A 117 7.47 -0.93 8.88
N ALA A 118 8.78 -0.71 8.80
CA ALA A 118 9.77 -1.61 9.34
C ALA A 118 9.67 -1.71 10.88
N ILE A 119 9.56 -0.56 11.56
CA ILE A 119 9.45 -0.47 13.02
C ILE A 119 8.17 -1.15 13.50
N PHE A 120 7.00 -0.76 13.00
CA PHE A 120 5.74 -1.37 13.41
C PHE A 120 5.62 -2.82 12.95
N GLY A 121 6.21 -3.18 11.81
CA GLY A 121 6.30 -4.58 11.40
C GLY A 121 7.07 -5.43 12.42
N ALA A 122 8.18 -4.91 12.96
CA ALA A 122 9.00 -5.61 13.93
C ALA A 122 8.39 -5.61 15.34
N LEU A 123 7.80 -4.49 15.77
CA LEU A 123 7.27 -4.33 17.13
C LEU A 123 5.84 -4.86 17.30
N VAL A 124 5.05 -4.92 16.23
CA VAL A 124 3.62 -5.26 16.30
C VAL A 124 3.33 -6.54 15.54
N LEU A 125 3.66 -6.61 14.24
CA LEU A 125 3.31 -7.78 13.43
C LEU A 125 4.11 -9.02 13.79
N LEU A 126 5.40 -8.89 14.13
CA LEU A 126 6.21 -10.03 14.51
C LEU A 126 5.72 -10.68 15.82
N PRO A 127 5.45 -9.96 16.92
CA PRO A 127 4.79 -10.53 18.10
C PRO A 127 3.37 -11.03 17.81
N ALA A 128 2.59 -10.32 16.99
CA ALA A 128 1.23 -10.75 16.63
C ALA A 128 1.21 -12.09 15.89
N SER A 129 2.28 -12.47 15.20
CA SER A 129 2.43 -13.79 14.55
C SER A 129 2.47 -14.99 15.52
N PHE A 130 2.47 -14.74 16.83
CA PHE A 130 2.35 -15.77 17.87
C PHE A 130 0.97 -15.81 18.51
N LEU A 131 0.13 -14.81 18.25
CA LEU A 131 -1.19 -14.68 18.86
C LEU A 131 -2.24 -15.46 18.06
N PRO A 132 -3.33 -15.92 18.70
CA PRO A 132 -4.45 -16.50 17.98
C PRO A 132 -5.15 -15.44 17.13
N ARG A 133 -5.64 -15.83 15.95
CA ARG A 133 -6.36 -14.96 14.99
C ARG A 133 -7.43 -14.04 15.60
N ARG A 134 -8.12 -14.50 16.66
CA ARG A 134 -9.13 -13.70 17.39
C ARG A 134 -8.48 -12.54 18.15
N ALA A 135 -7.36 -12.78 18.83
CA ALA A 135 -6.63 -11.74 19.55
C ALA A 135 -6.03 -10.72 18.57
N VAL A 136 -5.50 -11.18 17.42
CA VAL A 136 -5.01 -10.29 16.35
C VAL A 136 -6.11 -9.37 15.84
N LEU A 137 -7.30 -9.91 15.55
CA LEU A 137 -8.45 -9.12 15.09
C LEU A 137 -8.89 -8.10 16.14
N LEU A 138 -9.07 -8.52 17.40
CA LEU A 138 -9.49 -7.63 18.48
C LEU A 138 -8.46 -6.53 18.72
N LEU A 139 -7.17 -6.87 18.78
CA LEU A 139 -6.10 -5.90 18.94
C LEU A 139 -6.06 -4.94 17.74
N GLY A 140 -6.22 -5.44 16.52
CA GLY A 140 -6.31 -4.61 15.32
C GLY A 140 -7.44 -3.59 15.39
N ILE A 141 -8.65 -4.02 15.78
CA ILE A 141 -9.80 -3.12 15.96
C ILE A 141 -9.51 -2.09 17.04
N VAL A 142 -9.06 -2.51 18.23
CA VAL A 142 -8.79 -1.62 19.37
C VAL A 142 -7.72 -0.58 19.02
N VAL A 143 -6.60 -1.00 18.42
CA VAL A 143 -5.51 -0.10 18.05
C VAL A 143 -5.92 0.84 16.92
N THR A 144 -6.71 0.39 15.94
CA THR A 144 -7.24 1.26 14.89
C THR A 144 -8.22 2.29 15.47
N VAL A 145 -9.13 1.90 16.35
CA VAL A 145 -10.07 2.83 17.01
C VAL A 145 -9.32 3.86 17.86
N TRP A 146 -8.32 3.42 18.62
CA TRP A 146 -7.45 4.31 19.37
C TRP A 146 -6.69 5.27 18.45
N GLY A 147 -6.12 4.79 17.34
CA GLY A 147 -5.43 5.63 16.36
C GLY A 147 -6.36 6.65 15.68
N VAL A 148 -7.62 6.29 15.42
CA VAL A 148 -8.64 7.25 14.93
C VAL A 148 -8.89 8.32 15.98
N ARG A 149 -9.06 7.95 17.26
CA ARG A 149 -9.28 8.91 18.35
C ARG A 149 -8.13 9.92 18.47
N GLU A 150 -6.90 9.48 18.25
CA GLU A 150 -5.70 10.33 18.24
C GLU A 150 -5.50 11.14 16.95
N GLY A 151 -6.44 11.08 16.00
CA GLY A 151 -6.44 11.88 14.78
C GLY A 151 -5.82 11.21 13.55
N GLY A 152 -5.47 9.93 13.66
CA GLY A 152 -5.02 9.11 12.54
C GLY A 152 -3.53 9.20 12.25
N GLY A 153 -3.18 9.26 10.96
CA GLY A 153 -1.79 9.31 10.51
C GLY A 153 -1.01 8.03 10.79
N VAL A 154 0.26 8.19 11.21
CA VAL A 154 1.21 7.10 11.46
C VAL A 154 0.74 6.14 12.56
N ILE A 155 -0.04 6.64 13.53
CA ILE A 155 -0.57 5.85 14.66
C ILE A 155 -1.58 4.78 14.19
N LEU A 156 -2.20 4.96 13.00
CA LEU A 156 -3.10 3.94 12.44
C LEU A 156 -2.36 2.71 11.90
N ILE A 157 -1.07 2.83 11.56
CA ILE A 157 -0.32 1.79 10.86
C ILE A 157 -0.35 0.45 11.63
N PRO A 158 -0.04 0.39 12.95
CA PRO A 158 -0.11 -0.85 13.73
C PRO A 158 -1.48 -1.55 13.69
N GLY A 159 -2.57 -0.80 13.86
CA GLY A 159 -3.91 -1.38 13.86
C GLY A 159 -4.29 -1.92 12.48
N LEU A 160 -3.99 -1.16 11.42
CA LEU A 160 -4.26 -1.57 10.03
C LEU A 160 -3.41 -2.77 9.59
N PHE A 161 -2.17 -2.85 10.06
CA PHE A 161 -1.30 -4.01 9.90
C PHE A 161 -1.96 -5.28 10.46
N LEU A 162 -2.43 -5.21 11.71
CA LEU A 162 -3.12 -6.32 12.38
C LEU A 162 -4.44 -6.68 11.69
N LEU A 163 -5.22 -5.70 11.25
CA LEU A 163 -6.44 -5.93 10.46
C LEU A 163 -6.14 -6.61 9.12
N GLY A 164 -5.02 -6.26 8.46
CA GLY A 164 -4.56 -6.93 7.25
C GLY A 164 -4.16 -8.39 7.50
N MET A 165 -3.44 -8.65 8.59
CA MET A 165 -3.11 -10.01 9.03
C MET A 165 -4.39 -10.83 9.30
N ALA A 166 -5.32 -10.28 10.10
CA ALA A 166 -6.58 -10.94 10.40
C ALA A 166 -7.42 -11.19 9.14
N ALA A 167 -7.50 -10.23 8.21
CA ALA A 167 -8.24 -10.40 6.96
C ALA A 167 -7.69 -11.56 6.10
N MET A 168 -6.37 -11.78 6.10
CA MET A 168 -5.75 -12.90 5.41
C MET A 168 -6.02 -14.25 6.11
N GLU A 169 -6.14 -14.27 7.43
CA GLU A 169 -6.37 -15.50 8.21
C GLU A 169 -7.85 -15.92 8.28
N TYR A 170 -8.78 -14.97 8.22
CA TYR A 170 -10.22 -15.23 8.23
C TYR A 170 -10.81 -15.44 6.85
N GLU A 171 -10.13 -14.98 5.79
CA GLU A 171 -10.56 -15.10 4.39
C GLU A 171 -12.05 -14.75 4.20
N PRO A 172 -12.43 -13.47 4.46
CA PRO A 172 -13.83 -13.07 4.44
C PRO A 172 -14.48 -13.42 3.09
N PRO A 173 -15.71 -13.93 3.09
CA PRO A 173 -16.32 -14.45 1.88
C PRO A 173 -16.52 -13.36 0.84
N GLY A 174 -16.27 -13.71 -0.43
CA GLY A 174 -16.22 -12.74 -1.52
C GLY A 174 -17.53 -11.96 -1.75
N TRP A 175 -18.68 -12.47 -1.33
CA TRP A 175 -19.95 -11.76 -1.44
C TRP A 175 -20.00 -10.49 -0.58
N LEU A 176 -19.19 -10.40 0.49
CA LEU A 176 -19.12 -9.21 1.35
C LEU A 176 -18.51 -7.99 0.67
N VAL A 177 -17.78 -8.17 -0.44
CA VAL A 177 -17.10 -7.04 -1.11
C VAL A 177 -18.09 -5.97 -1.58
N ALA A 178 -19.25 -6.37 -2.12
CA ALA A 178 -20.28 -5.44 -2.59
C ALA A 178 -20.97 -4.63 -1.47
N PRO A 179 -21.50 -5.25 -0.39
CA PRO A 179 -22.08 -4.49 0.71
C PRO A 179 -21.04 -3.63 1.44
N VAL A 180 -19.80 -4.13 1.62
CA VAL A 180 -18.73 -3.31 2.22
C VAL A 180 -18.41 -2.11 1.33
N PHE A 181 -18.37 -2.26 0.02
CA PHE A 181 -18.20 -1.13 -0.91
C PHE A 181 -19.31 -0.10 -0.75
N ALA A 182 -20.58 -0.52 -0.75
CA ALA A 182 -21.71 0.39 -0.62
C ALA A 182 -21.69 1.17 0.71
N VAL A 183 -21.51 0.46 1.83
CA VAL A 183 -21.47 1.07 3.18
C VAL A 183 -20.28 2.01 3.32
N SER A 184 -19.07 1.57 2.92
CA SER A 184 -17.87 2.40 3.03
C SER A 184 -17.90 3.62 2.12
N THR A 185 -18.51 3.53 0.93
CA THR A 185 -18.71 4.67 0.03
C THR A 185 -19.67 5.69 0.64
N ALA A 186 -20.83 5.24 1.14
CA ALA A 186 -21.78 6.12 1.79
C ALA A 186 -21.15 6.82 3.01
N LEU A 187 -20.42 6.06 3.84
CA LEU A 187 -19.73 6.60 5.01
C LEU A 187 -18.64 7.60 4.60
N ALA A 188 -17.84 7.30 3.57
CA ALA A 188 -16.81 8.20 3.08
C ALA A 188 -17.39 9.53 2.58
N VAL A 189 -18.50 9.48 1.85
CA VAL A 189 -19.20 10.68 1.35
C VAL A 189 -19.76 11.50 2.51
N VAL A 190 -20.48 10.87 3.45
CA VAL A 190 -21.09 11.59 4.59
C VAL A 190 -20.01 12.20 5.49
N LEU A 191 -19.01 11.42 5.91
CA LEU A 191 -17.96 11.93 6.79
C LEU A 191 -17.08 12.98 6.09
N GLY A 192 -16.82 12.80 4.79
CA GLY A 192 -16.13 13.79 3.98
C GLY A 192 -16.91 15.10 3.88
N TYR A 193 -18.23 15.02 3.66
CA TYR A 193 -19.10 16.20 3.67
C TYR A 193 -19.08 16.90 5.04
N LEU A 194 -19.23 16.16 6.14
CA LEU A 194 -19.18 16.71 7.50
C LEU A 194 -17.84 17.41 7.80
N TRP A 195 -16.74 16.84 7.32
CA TRP A 195 -15.41 17.44 7.43
C TRP A 195 -15.29 18.75 6.64
N VAL A 196 -15.68 18.74 5.36
CA VAL A 196 -15.55 19.91 4.47
C VAL A 196 -16.49 21.05 4.88
N SER A 197 -17.73 20.73 5.23
CA SER A 197 -18.74 21.68 5.69
C SER A 197 -18.50 22.21 7.10
N ARG A 198 -17.54 21.63 7.84
CA ARG A 198 -17.24 21.94 9.24
C ARG A 198 -18.44 21.80 10.18
N LEU A 199 -19.43 20.98 9.81
CA LEU A 199 -20.65 20.74 10.59
C LEU A 199 -20.39 19.87 11.84
N LEU A 200 -19.37 19.01 11.77
CA LEU A 200 -18.92 18.20 12.89
C LEU A 200 -17.40 18.28 12.95
N TYR A 201 -16.86 18.54 14.15
CA TYR A 201 -15.43 18.56 14.35
C TYR A 201 -15.07 17.72 15.57
N PHE A 202 -14.43 16.58 15.32
CA PHE A 202 -13.69 15.84 16.32
C PHE A 202 -12.38 15.37 15.69
N ARG A 203 -11.36 15.18 16.53
CA ARG A 203 -9.97 14.90 16.10
C ARG A 203 -9.88 13.74 15.09
N GLY A 204 -10.70 12.72 15.26
CA GLY A 204 -10.71 11.53 14.40
C GLY A 204 -11.53 11.62 13.12
N LEU A 205 -12.32 12.67 12.88
CA LEU A 205 -13.27 12.69 11.75
C LEU A 205 -12.59 12.50 10.40
N TYR A 206 -11.51 13.23 10.17
CA TYR A 206 -10.73 13.13 8.94
C TYR A 206 -10.12 11.74 8.76
N ALA A 207 -9.65 11.12 9.83
CA ALA A 207 -9.11 9.76 9.82
C ALA A 207 -10.21 8.73 9.51
N THR A 208 -11.39 8.84 10.12
CA THR A 208 -12.52 7.95 9.86
C THR A 208 -12.99 8.07 8.41
N ALA A 209 -13.10 9.31 7.89
CA ALA A 209 -13.42 9.54 6.48
C ALA A 209 -12.36 8.92 5.55
N GLY A 210 -11.08 9.07 5.90
CA GLY A 210 -9.95 8.48 5.17
C GLY A 210 -9.97 6.95 5.14
N LEU A 211 -10.28 6.31 6.27
CA LEU A 211 -10.42 4.85 6.36
C LEU A 211 -11.62 4.35 5.57
N ALA A 212 -12.77 5.02 5.67
CA ALA A 212 -13.96 4.67 4.89
C ALA A 212 -13.67 4.77 3.38
N ALA A 213 -13.03 5.85 2.93
CA ALA A 213 -12.65 6.02 1.53
C ALA A 213 -11.60 4.99 1.08
N ALA A 214 -10.61 4.66 1.91
CA ALA A 214 -9.63 3.62 1.62
C ALA A 214 -10.31 2.25 1.42
N THR A 215 -11.26 1.90 2.29
CA THR A 215 -12.06 0.68 2.17
C THR A 215 -12.92 0.69 0.90
N ALA A 216 -13.55 1.82 0.58
CA ALA A 216 -14.34 2.00 -0.64
C ALA A 216 -13.47 1.85 -1.89
N TYR A 217 -12.27 2.42 -1.91
CA TYR A 217 -11.35 2.30 -3.05
C TYR A 217 -10.87 0.86 -3.25
N CYS A 218 -10.49 0.16 -2.17
CA CYS A 218 -10.09 -1.24 -2.23
C CYS A 218 -11.22 -2.14 -2.75
N THR A 219 -12.39 -2.05 -2.13
CA THR A 219 -13.52 -2.91 -2.48
C THR A 219 -14.12 -2.56 -3.84
N GLY A 220 -14.15 -1.29 -4.21
CA GLY A 220 -14.53 -0.83 -5.55
C GLY A 220 -13.59 -1.38 -6.63
N LEU A 221 -12.27 -1.33 -6.40
CA LEU A 221 -11.31 -1.94 -7.32
C LEU A 221 -11.51 -3.45 -7.42
N LEU A 222 -11.73 -4.15 -6.29
CA LEU A 222 -12.01 -5.59 -6.31
C LEU A 222 -13.28 -5.93 -7.10
N LEU A 223 -14.35 -5.12 -7.01
CA LEU A 223 -15.56 -5.30 -7.83
C LEU A 223 -15.27 -5.08 -9.32
N LEU A 224 -14.51 -4.05 -9.67
CA LEU A 224 -14.10 -3.79 -11.06
C LEU A 224 -13.26 -4.95 -11.64
N LEU A 225 -12.45 -5.61 -10.81
CA LEU A 225 -11.65 -6.79 -11.17
C LEU A 225 -12.47 -8.09 -11.30
N ARG A 226 -13.75 -8.09 -10.89
CA ARG A 226 -14.70 -9.19 -11.15
C ARG A 226 -15.44 -9.04 -12.49
N GLY A 227 -15.46 -7.83 -13.05
CA GLY A 227 -16.17 -7.52 -14.28
C GLY A 227 -15.30 -7.52 -15.53
N ARG A 228 -15.82 -6.89 -16.58
CA ARG A 228 -15.17 -6.78 -17.90
C ARG A 228 -13.88 -5.97 -17.89
N SER A 229 -13.68 -5.11 -16.88
CA SER A 229 -12.49 -4.27 -16.72
C SER A 229 -11.26 -5.01 -16.16
N ARG A 230 -11.40 -6.28 -15.77
CA ARG A 230 -10.32 -7.09 -15.17
C ARG A 230 -9.03 -7.07 -15.99
N GLY A 231 -9.10 -7.36 -17.29
CA GLY A 231 -7.93 -7.46 -18.16
C GLY A 231 -7.12 -6.15 -18.22
N PRO A 232 -7.74 -5.03 -18.66
CA PRO A 232 -7.06 -3.74 -18.72
C PRO A 232 -6.49 -3.26 -17.37
N LEU A 233 -7.27 -3.39 -16.29
CA LEU A 233 -6.83 -2.98 -14.96
C LEU A 233 -5.62 -3.79 -14.48
N LEU A 234 -5.64 -5.12 -14.64
CA LEU A 234 -4.50 -5.96 -14.27
C LEU A 234 -3.27 -5.65 -15.13
N ALA A 235 -3.44 -5.33 -16.42
CA ALA A 235 -2.33 -5.02 -17.32
C ALA A 235 -1.56 -3.75 -16.91
N VAL A 236 -2.22 -2.81 -16.22
CA VAL A 236 -1.63 -1.56 -15.72
C VAL A 236 -1.17 -1.71 -14.26
N LEU A 237 -2.07 -2.15 -13.38
CA LEU A 237 -1.85 -2.09 -11.94
C LEU A 237 -0.98 -3.23 -11.41
N ALA A 238 -1.12 -4.46 -11.94
CA ALA A 238 -0.36 -5.59 -11.41
C ALA A 238 1.16 -5.45 -11.61
N PRO A 239 1.68 -4.98 -12.77
CA PRO A 239 3.09 -4.68 -12.92
C PRO A 239 3.60 -3.66 -11.90
N LEU A 240 2.84 -2.58 -11.69
CA LEU A 240 3.19 -1.55 -10.72
C LEU A 240 3.29 -2.09 -9.29
N GLY A 241 2.31 -2.89 -8.87
CA GLY A 241 2.28 -3.45 -7.52
C GLY A 241 3.31 -4.56 -7.27
N ARG A 242 3.70 -5.29 -8.32
CA ARG A 242 4.81 -6.26 -8.25
C ARG A 242 6.18 -5.61 -8.10
N MET A 243 6.27 -4.32 -8.42
CA MET A 243 7.47 -3.49 -8.32
C MET A 243 7.25 -2.30 -7.39
N ALA A 244 6.43 -2.47 -6.34
CA ALA A 244 6.01 -1.38 -5.47
C ALA A 244 7.17 -0.64 -4.78
N LEU A 245 8.21 -1.34 -4.33
CA LEU A 245 9.39 -0.72 -3.70
C LEU A 245 10.22 0.04 -4.73
N THR A 246 10.46 -0.57 -5.90
CA THR A 246 11.15 0.08 -7.03
C THR A 246 10.40 1.34 -7.47
N ASN A 247 9.09 1.25 -7.66
CA ASN A 247 8.27 2.36 -8.11
C ASN A 247 8.17 3.45 -7.03
N TYR A 248 8.07 3.11 -5.75
CA TYR A 248 8.06 4.09 -4.67
C TYR A 248 9.38 4.90 -4.58
N LEU A 249 10.52 4.22 -4.63
CA LEU A 249 11.82 4.90 -4.52
C LEU A 249 12.15 5.71 -5.78
N THR A 250 11.87 5.18 -6.98
CA THR A 250 12.05 5.94 -8.23
C THR A 250 11.09 7.13 -8.34
N SER A 251 9.86 7.01 -7.83
CA SER A 251 8.92 8.12 -7.70
C SER A 251 9.50 9.27 -6.89
N THR A 252 10.13 8.95 -5.75
CA THR A 252 10.77 9.98 -4.91
C THR A 252 11.87 10.70 -5.67
N LEU A 253 12.75 9.96 -6.36
CA LEU A 253 13.82 10.57 -7.16
C LEU A 253 13.28 11.48 -8.27
N ALA A 254 12.19 11.07 -8.94
CA ALA A 254 11.55 11.87 -9.98
C ALA A 254 10.94 13.16 -9.41
N ILE A 255 10.29 13.10 -8.24
CA ILE A 255 9.73 14.27 -7.55
C ILE A 255 10.84 15.27 -7.23
N LEU A 256 11.95 14.80 -6.65
CA LEU A 256 13.06 15.66 -6.25
C LEU A 256 13.76 16.30 -7.45
N ALA A 257 13.95 15.54 -8.54
CA ALA A 257 14.51 16.07 -9.77
C ALA A 257 13.61 17.16 -10.41
N ALA A 258 12.29 17.02 -10.27
CA ALA A 258 11.32 17.97 -10.78
C ALA A 258 10.96 19.10 -9.80
N LEU A 259 11.57 19.15 -8.61
CA LEU A 259 11.20 20.08 -7.55
C LEU A 259 11.25 21.56 -8.00
N PRO A 260 12.24 22.03 -8.78
CA PRO A 260 12.24 23.42 -9.27
C PRO A 260 11.01 23.73 -10.13
N LEU A 261 10.62 22.82 -11.04
CA LEU A 261 9.44 22.97 -11.89
C LEU A 261 8.14 22.94 -11.07
N LEU A 262 8.04 21.99 -10.14
CA LEU A 262 6.86 21.84 -9.28
C LEU A 262 6.61 23.08 -8.41
N THR A 263 7.69 23.70 -7.94
CA THR A 263 7.60 24.82 -6.99
C THR A 263 7.45 26.17 -7.67
N ALA A 264 7.78 26.27 -8.96
CA ALA A 264 7.57 27.45 -9.78
C ALA A 264 6.12 27.59 -10.28
N ASP A 265 5.32 26.52 -10.24
CA ASP A 265 3.95 26.50 -10.74
C ASP A 265 2.91 26.75 -9.61
N PRO A 266 2.28 27.94 -9.55
CA PRO A 266 1.28 28.25 -8.54
C PRO A 266 -0.04 27.49 -8.75
N THR A 267 -0.32 27.01 -9.97
CA THR A 267 -1.56 26.27 -10.29
C THR A 267 -1.51 24.81 -9.87
N ARG A 268 -0.30 24.29 -9.62
CA ARG A 268 -0.01 22.90 -9.26
C ARG A 268 -0.44 21.88 -10.33
N ILE A 269 -0.71 22.31 -11.57
CA ILE A 269 -0.97 21.42 -12.70
C ILE A 269 0.26 20.54 -12.96
N THR A 270 1.46 21.08 -12.75
CA THR A 270 2.72 20.33 -12.83
C THR A 270 2.78 19.12 -11.90
N VAL A 271 2.10 19.13 -10.73
CA VAL A 271 1.98 17.97 -9.84
C VAL A 271 1.26 16.82 -10.53
N VAL A 272 0.11 17.12 -11.15
CA VAL A 272 -0.70 16.13 -11.86
C VAL A 272 0.03 15.65 -13.12
N ALA A 273 0.59 16.57 -13.91
CA ALA A 273 1.32 16.25 -15.11
C ALA A 273 2.54 15.35 -14.82
N LEU A 274 3.34 15.69 -13.80
CA LEU A 274 4.47 14.86 -13.37
C LEU A 274 4.00 13.49 -12.87
N THR A 275 2.95 13.45 -12.04
CA THR A 275 2.39 12.19 -11.54
C THR A 275 1.99 11.27 -12.68
N LEU A 276 1.24 11.78 -13.67
CA LEU A 276 0.80 11.00 -14.83
C LEU A 276 1.99 10.55 -15.69
N ALA A 277 2.96 11.44 -15.94
CA ALA A 277 4.15 11.13 -16.73
C ALA A 277 5.01 10.03 -16.06
N VAL A 278 5.26 10.15 -14.77
CA VAL A 278 6.04 9.16 -14.00
C VAL A 278 5.30 7.82 -13.92
N LEU A 279 3.98 7.83 -13.66
CA LEU A 279 3.20 6.59 -13.63
C LEU A 279 3.17 5.91 -15.00
N ALA A 280 3.02 6.66 -16.09
CA ALA A 280 3.10 6.10 -17.45
C ALA A 280 4.47 5.45 -17.70
N ALA A 281 5.56 6.15 -17.38
CA ALA A 281 6.91 5.62 -17.50
C ALA A 281 7.12 4.36 -16.64
N GLN A 282 6.64 4.36 -15.39
CA GLN A 282 6.73 3.21 -14.49
C GLN A 282 5.90 2.02 -14.95
N VAL A 283 4.73 2.23 -15.54
CA VAL A 283 3.93 1.15 -16.14
C VAL A 283 4.70 0.51 -17.29
N LEU A 284 5.24 1.31 -18.21
CA LEU A 284 6.01 0.81 -19.35
C LEU A 284 7.26 0.06 -18.89
N PHE A 285 8.02 0.65 -17.97
CA PHE A 285 9.21 0.05 -17.39
C PHE A 285 8.88 -1.25 -16.65
N SER A 286 7.89 -1.24 -15.76
CA SER A 286 7.50 -2.42 -14.97
C SER A 286 7.04 -3.56 -15.88
N ARG A 287 6.28 -3.24 -16.95
CA ARG A 287 5.88 -4.24 -17.93
C ARG A 287 7.07 -4.81 -18.68
N ALA A 288 7.95 -3.97 -19.23
CA ALA A 288 9.13 -4.42 -19.96
C ALA A 288 10.06 -5.27 -19.07
N TRP A 289 10.38 -4.78 -17.88
CA TRP A 289 11.25 -5.46 -16.92
C TRP A 289 10.72 -6.85 -16.53
N LEU A 290 9.43 -6.95 -16.20
CA LEU A 290 8.82 -8.20 -15.74
C LEU A 290 8.57 -9.23 -16.84
N ARG A 291 8.86 -8.90 -18.12
CA ARG A 291 8.92 -9.90 -19.21
C ARG A 291 10.13 -10.82 -19.03
N TRP A 292 11.26 -10.25 -18.65
CA TRP A 292 12.51 -10.99 -18.47
C TRP A 292 12.77 -11.40 -17.01
N HIS A 293 12.30 -10.58 -16.05
CA HIS A 293 12.56 -10.77 -14.63
C HIS A 293 11.31 -11.20 -13.84
N ARG A 294 11.54 -11.87 -12.70
CA ARG A 294 10.50 -12.35 -11.78
C ARG A 294 10.11 -11.27 -10.76
N TYR A 295 11.07 -10.46 -10.33
CA TYR A 295 10.92 -9.39 -9.34
C TYR A 295 11.49 -8.09 -9.91
N GLY A 296 11.01 -6.95 -9.42
CA GLY A 296 11.66 -5.66 -9.68
C GLY A 296 13.09 -5.61 -9.12
N PRO A 297 13.92 -4.66 -9.57
CA PRO A 297 15.32 -4.55 -9.15
C PRO A 297 15.49 -4.45 -7.64
N LEU A 298 14.75 -3.56 -6.98
CA LEU A 298 14.89 -3.35 -5.53
C LEU A 298 14.20 -4.46 -4.73
N GLU A 299 13.09 -5.01 -5.24
CA GLU A 299 12.45 -6.18 -4.65
C GLU A 299 13.36 -7.40 -4.69
N TRP A 300 14.11 -7.58 -5.78
CA TRP A 300 15.10 -8.64 -5.91
C TRP A 300 16.26 -8.44 -4.94
N ALA A 301 16.85 -7.24 -4.89
CA ALA A 301 17.91 -6.92 -3.94
C ALA A 301 17.47 -7.13 -2.49
N TRP A 302 16.28 -6.62 -2.14
CA TRP A 302 15.65 -6.83 -0.84
C TRP A 302 15.48 -8.31 -0.52
N ARG A 303 15.08 -9.12 -1.50
CA ARG A 303 14.92 -10.57 -1.32
C ARG A 303 16.26 -11.28 -1.14
N CYS A 304 17.29 -10.92 -1.89
CA CYS A 304 18.64 -11.46 -1.71
C CYS A 304 19.17 -11.17 -0.30
N LEU A 305 19.03 -9.93 0.18
CA LEU A 305 19.41 -9.54 1.55
C LEU A 305 18.53 -10.24 2.61
N THR A 306 17.24 -10.42 2.33
CA THR A 306 16.31 -11.14 3.22
C THR A 306 16.63 -12.61 3.36
N TRP A 307 17.24 -13.24 2.35
CA TRP A 307 17.62 -14.67 2.40
C TRP A 307 19.11 -14.89 2.65
N MET A 308 19.93 -13.84 2.53
CA MET A 308 21.40 -13.91 2.51
C MET A 308 21.93 -14.86 1.42
N GLU A 309 21.18 -14.99 0.34
CA GLU A 309 21.52 -15.82 -0.81
C GLU A 309 21.12 -15.10 -2.11
N ARG A 310 21.80 -15.41 -3.21
CA ARG A 310 21.44 -14.86 -4.50
C ARG A 310 20.24 -15.61 -5.08
N VAL A 311 19.06 -15.02 -4.99
CA VAL A 311 17.83 -15.62 -5.52
C VAL A 311 17.78 -15.48 -7.06
N PRO A 312 17.45 -16.55 -7.83
CA PRO A 312 17.30 -16.44 -9.28
C PRO A 312 16.18 -15.46 -9.68
N ASN A 313 16.50 -14.49 -10.54
CA ASN A 313 15.54 -13.47 -11.00
C ASN A 313 15.06 -13.68 -12.44
N ARG A 314 15.81 -14.36 -13.31
CA ARG A 314 15.40 -14.56 -14.70
C ARG A 314 14.21 -15.52 -14.79
N ARG A 315 13.25 -15.25 -15.70
CA ARG A 315 12.19 -16.21 -16.03
C ARG A 315 12.77 -17.31 -16.92
N ILE A 316 12.57 -18.57 -16.54
CA ILE A 316 12.99 -19.72 -17.37
C ILE A 316 12.05 -19.71 -18.58
N GLY A 317 12.62 -19.55 -19.79
CA GLY A 317 11.87 -19.44 -21.05
C GLY A 317 12.09 -18.14 -21.84
N SER A 318 12.77 -17.12 -21.28
CA SER A 318 13.26 -16.00 -22.09
C SER A 318 14.56 -16.40 -22.79
N ARG A 319 14.45 -17.09 -23.94
CA ARG A 319 15.58 -17.16 -24.87
C ARG A 319 15.80 -15.75 -25.43
N VAL A 320 17.07 -15.35 -25.42
CA VAL A 320 17.61 -14.16 -26.09
C VAL A 320 17.23 -14.21 -27.57
#